data_AF-A0A162DLU5-F1
#
_entry.id   AF-A0A162DLU5-F1
#
_cell.length_a   1.000
_cell.length_b   1.000
_cell.length_c   1.000
_cell.angle_alpha   90.00
_cell.angle_beta   90.00
_cell.angle_gamma   90.00
#
_symmetry.space_group_name_H-M   'P 1'
#
loop_
_entity.id
_entity.type
_entity.pdbx_description
1 polymer ?
#
loop_
_entity_poly.entity_id
_entity_poly.type
_entity_poly.pdbx_seq_one_letter_code
_entity_poly.pdbx_strand_id
1 'polypeptide(L)' 'MVNRKLKKLLKKSKGAKTVYGISKVLGVSPQAGDYVVKKKDLLKDFERLQKIADYMDVDIKDIIDYKEK' A
#
# COMPACT_ATOMS: atom_id res chain seq x y z
N MET A 1 -4.32 0.93 -12.33
CA MET A 1 -4.39 -0.53 -12.10
C MET A 1 -4.22 -0.74 -10.60
N VAL A 2 -5.11 -1.50 -9.95
CA VAL A 2 -5.04 -1.78 -8.50
C VAL A 2 -3.87 -2.73 -8.23
N ASN A 3 -3.04 -2.39 -7.24
CA ASN A 3 -1.96 -3.27 -6.78
C ASN A 3 -2.54 -4.56 -6.18
N ARG A 4 -2.27 -5.71 -6.83
CA ARG A 4 -2.89 -6.98 -6.43
C ARG A 4 -2.24 -7.54 -5.17
N LYS A 5 -0.94 -7.32 -4.97
CA LYS A 5 -0.22 -7.80 -3.80
C LYS A 5 -0.69 -7.10 -2.52
N LEU A 6 -0.74 -5.76 -2.53
CA LEU A 6 -1.24 -4.99 -1.39
C LEU A 6 -2.69 -5.36 -1.03
N LYS A 7 -3.55 -5.56 -2.04
CA LYS A 7 -4.93 -6.01 -1.82
C LYS A 7 -5.00 -7.40 -1.17
N LYS A 8 -4.09 -8.32 -1.52
CA LYS A 8 -4.01 -9.64 -0.87
C LYS A 8 -3.53 -9.53 0.58
N LEU A 9 -2.54 -8.68 0.85
CA LEU A 9 -2.04 -8.44 2.21
C LEU A 9 -3.13 -7.87 3.13
N LEU A 10 -3.90 -6.89 2.63
CA LEU A 10 -5.05 -6.34 3.35
C LEU A 10 -6.16 -7.36 3.60
N LYS A 11 -6.36 -8.34 2.71
CA LYS A 11 -7.27 -9.46 2.97
C LYS A 11 -6.73 -10.42 4.03
N LYS A 12 -5.42 -10.71 4.00
CA LYS A 12 -4.75 -11.58 4.97
C LYS A 12 -4.76 -10.99 6.38
N SER A 13 -4.73 -9.67 6.51
CA SER A 13 -4.78 -9.00 7.81
C SER A 13 -6.12 -9.14 8.56
N LYS A 14 -7.17 -9.69 7.92
CA LYS A 14 -8.52 -9.89 8.49
C LYS A 14 -9.08 -8.63 9.18
N GLY A 15 -8.76 -7.43 8.67
CA GLY A 15 -9.22 -6.15 9.21
C GLY A 15 -8.31 -5.51 10.27
N ALA A 16 -7.27 -6.21 10.73
CA ALA A 16 -6.26 -5.62 11.63
C ALA A 16 -5.47 -4.49 10.95
N LYS A 17 -5.27 -4.59 9.63
CA LYS A 17 -4.65 -3.55 8.81
C LYS A 17 -5.59 -3.18 7.67
N THR A 18 -5.96 -1.90 7.59
CA THR A 18 -6.93 -1.39 6.60
C THR A 18 -6.32 -0.30 5.72
N VAL A 19 -6.95 -0.06 4.57
CA VAL A 19 -6.62 1.08 3.69
C VAL A 19 -6.75 2.41 4.45
N TYR A 20 -7.75 2.51 5.33
CA TYR A 20 -7.93 3.67 6.18
C TYR A 20 -6.75 3.89 7.14
N GLY A 21 -6.25 2.83 7.78
CA GLY A 21 -5.07 2.91 8.63
C GLY A 21 -3.82 3.33 7.86
N ILE A 22 -3.64 2.79 6.65
CA ILE A 22 -2.58 3.23 5.74
C ILE A 22 -2.72 4.73 5.42
N SER A 23 -3.91 5.21 5.07
CA SER A 23 -4.15 6.64 4.81
C SER A 23 -3.78 7.51 6.01
N LYS A 24 -4.10 7.06 7.23
CA LYS A 24 -3.78 7.78 8.47
C LYS A 24 -2.27 7.87 8.70
N VAL A 25 -1.54 6.77 8.53
CA VAL A 25 -0.06 6.73 8.66
C VAL A 25 0.61 7.64 7.62
N LEU A 26 0.04 7.69 6.42
CA LEU A 26 0.54 8.54 5.34
C LEU A 26 0.10 10.00 5.44
N GLY A 27 -0.73 10.37 6.42
CA GLY A 27 -1.26 11.72 6.57
C GLY A 27 -2.17 12.17 5.43
N VAL A 28 -2.79 11.24 4.71
CA VAL A 28 -3.66 11.52 3.55
C VAL A 28 -5.12 11.23 3.87
N SER A 29 -6.03 11.83 3.10
CA SER A 29 -7.46 11.61 3.32
C SER A 29 -7.84 10.13 3.08
N PRO A 30 -8.90 9.62 3.75
CA PRO A 30 -9.40 8.26 3.53
C PRO A 30 -9.80 7.97 2.08
N GLN A 31 -10.31 8.98 1.37
CA GLN A 31 -10.66 8.89 -0.05
C GLN A 31 -9.40 8.75 -0.93
N ALA A 32 -8.28 9.33 -0.50
CA ALA A 32 -6.97 9.08 -1.08
C ALA A 32 -6.42 7.68 -0.74
N GLY A 33 -7.00 6.94 0.20
CA GLY A 33 -6.64 5.55 0.47
C GLY A 33 -6.83 4.66 -0.75
N ASP A 34 -7.90 4.87 -1.51
CA ASP A 34 -8.13 4.17 -2.77
C ASP A 34 -7.05 4.55 -3.82
N TYR A 35 -6.53 5.78 -3.73
CA TYR A 35 -5.40 6.26 -4.53
C TYR A 35 -4.07 5.59 -4.15
N VAL A 36 -3.84 5.32 -2.85
CA VAL A 36 -2.66 4.56 -2.36
C VAL A 36 -2.61 3.16 -2.97
N VAL A 37 -3.76 2.50 -3.11
CA VAL A 37 -3.85 1.14 -3.66
C VAL A 37 -3.87 1.13 -5.20
N LYS A 38 -4.26 2.23 -5.85
CA LYS A 38 -4.51 2.32 -7.30
C LYS A 38 -3.38 2.94 -8.13
N LYS A 39 -2.37 3.57 -7.53
CA LYS A 39 -1.44 4.42 -8.28
C LYS A 39 -0.33 3.63 -8.99
N LYS A 40 -0.17 3.96 -10.28
CA LYS A 40 0.97 3.63 -11.17
C LYS A 40 2.30 4.21 -10.66
N ASP A 41 2.25 5.21 -9.77
CA ASP A 41 3.42 5.98 -9.29
C ASP A 41 3.87 5.62 -7.86
N LEU A 42 3.44 4.50 -7.27
CA LEU A 42 3.99 4.05 -5.97
C LEU A 42 5.52 3.96 -6.01
N LEU A 43 6.08 3.58 -7.16
CA LEU A 43 7.52 3.48 -7.42
C LEU A 43 8.28 4.81 -7.35
N LYS A 44 7.61 5.96 -7.51
CA LYS A 44 8.26 7.28 -7.48
C LYS A 44 8.38 7.85 -6.06
N ASP A 45 7.77 7.20 -5.08
CA ASP A 45 7.62 7.73 -3.74
C ASP A 45 8.03 6.65 -2.72
N PHE A 46 9.34 6.41 -2.66
CA PHE A 46 9.95 5.36 -1.82
C PHE A 46 9.61 5.56 -0.33
N GLU A 47 9.58 6.80 0.13
CA GLU A 47 9.26 7.13 1.52
C GLU A 47 7.81 6.73 1.87
N ARG A 48 6.87 6.90 0.94
CA ARG A 48 5.51 6.39 1.07
C ARG A 48 5.47 4.87 1.09
N LEU A 49 6.22 4.20 0.20
CA LEU A 49 6.29 2.73 0.17
C LEU A 49 6.82 2.16 1.49
N GLN A 50 7.89 2.76 2.04
CA GLN A 50 8.45 2.37 3.32
C GLN A 50 7.42 2.49 4.44
N LYS A 51 6.70 3.61 4.55
CA LYS A 51 5.63 3.77 5.57
C LYS A 51 4.51 2.74 5.44
N ILE A 52 4.15 2.34 4.23
CA ILE A 52 3.14 1.28 4.01
C ILE A 52 3.71 -0.08 4.41
N ALA A 53 4.96 -0.37 4.05
CA ALA A 53 5.68 -1.58 4.41
C ALA A 53 5.78 -1.74 5.93
N ASP A 54 6.23 -0.70 6.62
CA ASP A 54 6.34 -0.65 8.08
C ASP A 54 4.97 -0.82 8.74
N TYR A 55 3.93 -0.15 8.22
CA TYR A 55 2.58 -0.33 8.75
C TYR A 55 2.05 -1.73 8.54
N MET A 56 2.36 -2.36 7.41
CA MET A 56 1.88 -3.70 7.06
C MET A 56 2.76 -4.81 7.65
N ASP A 57 3.92 -4.47 8.22
CA ASP A 57 4.94 -5.40 8.71
C ASP A 57 5.39 -6.38 7.62
N VAL A 58 5.73 -5.83 6.45
CA VAL A 58 6.16 -6.58 5.26
C VAL A 58 7.28 -5.85 4.54
N ASP A 59 7.99 -6.54 3.66
CA ASP A 59 8.97 -5.88 2.80
C ASP A 59 8.31 -5.05 1.69
N ILE A 60 8.97 -3.97 1.28
CA ILE A 60 8.54 -3.16 0.12
C ILE A 60 8.34 -4.06 -1.11
N LYS A 61 9.19 -5.07 -1.33
CA LYS A 61 9.11 -6.04 -2.44
C LYS A 61 7.79 -6.82 -2.49
N ASP A 62 7.18 -7.05 -1.33
CA ASP A 62 5.87 -7.69 -1.22
C ASP A 62 4.72 -6.74 -1.57
N ILE A 63 4.97 -5.44 -1.55
CA ILE A 63 3.99 -4.42 -1.95
C ILE A 63 4.15 -4.10 -3.44
N ILE A 64 5.36 -3.86 -3.95
CA ILE A 64 5.55 -3.47 -5.35
C ILE A 64 5.20 -4.60 -6.32
N ASP A 65 4.27 -4.30 -7.21
CA ASP A 65 3.89 -5.12 -8.37
C ASP A 65 4.80 -4.69 -9.54
N TYR A 66 6.11 -4.92 -9.42
CA TYR A 66 7.04 -4.69 -10.51
C TYR A 66 6.82 -5.82 -11.53
N LYS A 67 6.16 -5.52 -12.64
CA LYS A 67 6.25 -6.37 -13.82
C LYS A 67 7.64 -6.17 -14.38
N GLU A 68 8.54 -7.10 -14.09
CA GLU A 68 9.70 -7.31 -14.95
C GLU A 68 9.17 -7.42 -16.39
N LYS A 69 9.72 -6.58 -17.26
CA LYS A 69 9.33 -6.46 -18.66
C LYS A 69 10.28 -7.28 -19.50
#